data_AF-A0A0M3ICK2-F1
#
_entry.id   AF-A0A0M3ICK2-F1
#
_cell.length_a   1.000
_cell.length_b   1.000
_cell.length_c   1.000
_cell.angle_alpha   90.00
_cell.angle_beta   90.00
_cell.angle_gamma   90.00
#
_symmetry.space_group_name_H-M   'P 1'
#
loop_
_entity.id
_entity.type
_entity.pdbx_description
1 polymer ?
#
loop_
_entity_poly.entity_id
_entity_poly.type
_entity_poly.pdbx_seq_one_letter_code
_entity_poly.pdbx_strand_id
1 'polypeptide(L)'
;MLTRNFADRLNPRCGEAFEASFDLLDFKQPTAVQHFGASIIYETIRNKWEDCIANERIATGIKGALIEKLTLGAHFQNQSVTNKLSSSLALFALYCLPDVWPEPVQDLTGLWAGQPELLLRVLAELAAEFHHVQMPLKQRNLVKSSLHRMDTVSLPSDFESDSSLVQLIDRSFPPFVHVRRDVMDVIELVLLSGDASPSLKNAAIECVEEWLRLPSMGLLQWQPILKIVLTNALNDL
;
A
#
# COMPACT_ATOMS: atom_id res chain seq x y z
N MET A 1 -25.03 -6.12 4.65
CA MET A 1 -25.65 -6.58 5.91
C MET A 1 -25.16 -7.97 6.32
N LEU A 2 -25.19 -8.97 5.42
CA LEU A 2 -24.67 -10.32 5.70
C LEU A 2 -23.17 -10.33 6.04
N THR A 3 -22.31 -9.73 5.21
CA THR A 3 -20.85 -9.69 5.43
C THR A 3 -20.48 -9.11 6.80
N ARG A 4 -21.12 -8.00 7.19
CA ARG A 4 -20.90 -7.35 8.48
C ARG A 4 -21.30 -8.25 9.65
N ASN A 5 -22.47 -8.88 9.59
CA ASN A 5 -22.92 -9.83 10.60
C ASN A 5 -21.99 -11.04 10.74
N PHE A 6 -21.40 -11.52 9.64
CA PHE A 6 -20.41 -12.60 9.66
C PHE A 6 -19.07 -12.13 10.24
N ALA A 7 -18.55 -10.97 9.82
CA ALA A 7 -17.32 -10.39 10.35
C ALA A 7 -17.43 -10.09 11.86
N ASP A 8 -18.58 -9.61 12.32
CA ASP A 8 -18.86 -9.37 13.75
C ASP A 8 -18.78 -10.69 14.56
N ARG A 9 -19.14 -11.82 13.95
CA ARG A 9 -19.05 -13.15 14.57
C ARG A 9 -17.67 -13.79 14.47
N LEU A 10 -16.86 -13.41 13.50
CA LEU A 10 -15.48 -13.90 13.40
C LEU A 10 -14.65 -13.31 14.54
N ASN A 11 -14.05 -14.16 15.34
CA ASN A 11 -13.13 -13.75 16.39
C ASN A 11 -11.71 -14.01 15.91
N PRO A 12 -10.90 -12.97 15.59
CA PRO A 12 -9.51 -13.18 15.18
C PRO A 12 -8.72 -14.00 16.20
N ARG A 13 -8.97 -13.82 17.50
CA ARG A 13 -8.31 -14.59 18.57
C ARG A 13 -8.55 -16.10 18.46
N CYS A 14 -9.62 -16.51 17.79
CA CYS A 14 -9.85 -17.89 17.39
C CYS A 14 -9.23 -18.10 16.00
N GLY A 15 -7.93 -18.39 15.97
CA GLY A 15 -7.15 -18.51 14.74
C GLY A 15 -7.80 -19.42 13.68
N GLU A 16 -8.37 -20.55 14.09
CA GLU A 16 -9.05 -21.49 13.19
C GLU A 16 -10.27 -20.89 12.49
N ALA A 17 -11.10 -20.12 13.21
CA ALA A 17 -12.31 -19.51 12.64
C ALA A 17 -11.95 -18.40 11.64
N PHE A 18 -10.85 -17.70 11.88
CA PHE A 18 -10.36 -16.67 10.99
C PHE A 18 -9.61 -17.26 9.78
N GLU A 19 -8.78 -18.28 9.99
CA GLU A 19 -8.10 -19.04 8.93
C GLU A 19 -9.13 -19.67 7.96
N ALA A 20 -10.26 -20.18 8.46
CA ALA A 20 -11.35 -20.69 7.63
C ALA A 20 -11.97 -19.64 6.68
N SER A 21 -11.82 -18.34 6.97
CA SER A 21 -12.27 -17.29 6.05
C SER A 21 -11.39 -17.22 4.79
N PHE A 22 -10.15 -17.70 4.85
CA PHE A 22 -9.26 -17.79 3.69
C PHE A 22 -9.63 -18.93 2.73
N ASP A 23 -10.31 -19.97 3.22
CA ASP A 23 -10.82 -21.06 2.37
C ASP A 23 -11.85 -20.55 1.34
N LEU A 24 -12.55 -19.47 1.68
CA LEU A 24 -13.48 -18.79 0.77
C LEU A 24 -12.76 -18.12 -0.41
N LEU A 25 -11.45 -17.87 -0.28
CA LEU A 25 -10.60 -17.30 -1.34
C LEU A 25 -9.96 -18.37 -2.24
N ASP A 26 -10.30 -19.66 -2.11
CA ASP A 26 -9.82 -20.69 -3.03
C ASP A 26 -10.27 -20.37 -4.46
N PHE A 27 -9.36 -20.49 -5.44
CA PHE A 27 -9.65 -20.18 -6.85
C PHE A 27 -10.70 -21.11 -7.48
N LYS A 28 -10.98 -22.26 -6.87
CA LYS A 28 -12.07 -23.17 -7.25
C LYS A 28 -13.45 -22.63 -6.85
N GLN A 29 -13.51 -21.70 -5.91
CA GLN A 29 -14.77 -21.10 -5.48
C GLN A 29 -15.30 -20.14 -6.56
N PRO A 30 -16.63 -19.99 -6.67
CA PRO A 30 -17.21 -18.97 -7.55
C PRO A 30 -16.74 -17.56 -7.16
N THR A 31 -16.62 -16.67 -8.14
CA THR A 31 -16.22 -15.27 -7.94
C THR A 31 -17.00 -14.57 -6.81
N ALA A 32 -18.31 -14.82 -6.72
CA ALA A 32 -19.15 -14.25 -5.67
C ALA A 32 -18.74 -14.70 -4.26
N VAL A 33 -18.31 -15.96 -4.11
CA VAL A 33 -17.83 -16.54 -2.84
C VAL A 33 -16.47 -15.96 -2.49
N GLN A 34 -15.56 -15.87 -3.45
CA GLN A 34 -14.24 -15.23 -3.25
C GLN A 34 -14.39 -13.76 -2.83
N HIS A 35 -15.23 -13.00 -3.53
CA HIS A 35 -15.51 -11.61 -3.18
C HIS A 35 -16.11 -11.49 -1.78
N PHE A 36 -17.01 -12.41 -1.41
CA PHE A 36 -17.59 -12.45 -0.07
C PHE A 36 -16.51 -12.73 0.99
N GLY A 37 -15.62 -13.70 0.76
CA GLY A 37 -14.47 -13.98 1.64
C GLY A 37 -13.55 -12.76 1.80
N ALA A 38 -13.18 -12.12 0.69
CA ALA A 38 -12.36 -10.90 0.70
C ALA A 38 -13.05 -9.76 1.48
N SER A 39 -14.37 -9.63 1.33
CA SER A 39 -15.14 -8.62 2.06
C SER A 39 -15.22 -8.91 3.56
N ILE A 40 -15.31 -10.19 3.95
CA ILE A 40 -15.25 -10.60 5.36
C ILE A 40 -13.90 -10.25 5.98
N ILE A 41 -12.81 -10.54 5.27
CA ILE A 41 -11.45 -10.22 5.73
C ILE A 41 -11.28 -8.72 5.88
N TYR A 42 -11.69 -7.93 4.87
CA TYR A 42 -11.69 -6.46 4.93
C TYR A 42 -12.41 -5.93 6.17
N GLU A 43 -13.67 -6.34 6.39
CA GLU A 43 -14.47 -5.88 7.53
C GLU A 43 -13.87 -6.35 8.87
N THR A 44 -13.26 -7.53 8.90
CA THR A 44 -12.62 -8.03 10.12
C THR A 44 -11.38 -7.21 10.47
N ILE A 45 -10.50 -6.96 9.49
CA ILE A 45 -9.35 -6.06 9.65
C ILE A 45 -9.85 -4.69 10.10
N ARG A 46 -10.84 -4.12 9.41
CA ARG A 46 -11.35 -2.78 9.71
C ARG A 46 -11.89 -2.63 11.13
N ASN A 47 -12.69 -3.59 11.59
CA ASN A 47 -13.42 -3.49 12.85
C ASN A 47 -12.69 -4.11 14.05
N LYS A 48 -11.72 -5.00 13.82
CA LYS A 48 -11.00 -5.76 14.85
C LYS A 48 -9.48 -5.74 14.65
N TRP A 49 -8.96 -4.66 14.07
CA TRP A 49 -7.54 -4.53 13.73
C TRP A 49 -6.60 -4.78 14.92
N GLU A 50 -6.95 -4.33 16.13
CA GLU A 50 -6.14 -4.53 17.35
C GLU A 50 -5.87 -6.01 17.60
N ASP A 51 -6.89 -6.86 17.46
CA ASP A 51 -6.75 -8.32 17.62
C ASP A 51 -5.97 -8.94 16.45
N CYS A 52 -6.13 -8.40 15.24
CA CYS A 52 -5.41 -8.87 14.04
C CYS A 52 -3.90 -8.61 14.15
N ILE A 53 -3.48 -7.47 14.69
CA ILE A 53 -2.07 -7.09 14.79
C ILE A 53 -1.41 -7.54 16.11
N ALA A 54 -2.18 -7.79 17.17
CA ALA A 54 -1.64 -8.20 18.47
C ALA A 54 -1.05 -9.62 18.46
N ASN A 55 -1.44 -10.46 17.50
CA ASN A 55 -0.96 -11.84 17.37
C ASN A 55 -0.18 -12.00 16.06
N GLU A 56 1.13 -12.20 16.18
CA GLU A 56 2.05 -12.35 15.04
C GLU A 56 1.63 -13.46 14.07
N ARG A 57 1.08 -14.58 14.57
CA ARG A 57 0.60 -15.68 13.71
C ARG A 57 -0.56 -15.24 12.84
N ILE A 58 -1.52 -14.50 13.42
CA ILE A 58 -2.68 -13.97 12.69
C ILE A 58 -2.20 -12.92 11.69
N ALA A 59 -1.37 -11.97 12.13
CA ALA A 59 -0.83 -10.92 11.28
C ALA A 59 -0.08 -11.52 10.06
N THR A 60 0.77 -12.51 10.28
CA THR A 60 1.50 -13.23 9.23
C THR A 60 0.55 -14.01 8.32
N GLY A 61 -0.48 -14.65 8.87
CA GLY A 61 -1.52 -15.33 8.10
C GLY A 61 -2.29 -14.39 7.18
N ILE A 62 -2.70 -13.22 7.67
CA ILE A 62 -3.38 -12.18 6.88
C ILE A 62 -2.46 -11.68 5.77
N LYS A 63 -1.25 -11.24 6.13
CA LYS A 63 -0.25 -10.74 5.17
C LYS A 63 0.01 -11.77 4.09
N GLY A 64 0.32 -13.01 4.49
CA GLY A 64 0.64 -14.12 3.60
C GLY A 64 -0.52 -14.46 2.65
N ALA A 65 -1.72 -14.67 3.17
CA ALA A 65 -2.88 -15.04 2.36
C ALA A 65 -3.25 -13.94 1.35
N LEU A 66 -3.26 -12.67 1.77
CA LEU A 66 -3.59 -11.56 0.86
C LEU A 66 -2.55 -11.40 -0.25
N ILE A 67 -1.26 -11.43 0.11
CA ILE A 67 -0.16 -11.35 -0.85
C ILE A 67 -0.18 -12.52 -1.82
N GLU A 68 -0.32 -13.75 -1.31
CA GLU A 68 -0.36 -14.97 -2.12
C GLU A 68 -1.50 -14.91 -3.14
N LYS A 69 -2.73 -14.58 -2.68
CA LYS A 69 -3.90 -14.53 -3.55
C LYS A 69 -3.79 -13.45 -4.61
N LEU A 70 -3.32 -12.25 -4.26
CA LEU A 70 -3.08 -11.18 -5.22
C LEU A 70 -2.01 -11.56 -6.25
N THR A 71 -0.91 -12.18 -5.81
CA THR A 71 0.21 -12.57 -6.67
C THR A 71 -0.19 -13.68 -7.65
N LEU A 72 -0.83 -14.74 -7.14
CA LEU A 72 -1.28 -15.86 -7.97
C LEU A 72 -2.41 -15.44 -8.91
N GLY A 73 -3.34 -14.62 -8.42
CA GLY A 73 -4.52 -14.18 -9.17
C GLY A 73 -4.28 -13.04 -10.16
N ALA A 74 -3.09 -12.44 -10.21
CA ALA A 74 -2.82 -11.17 -10.89
C ALA A 74 -3.32 -11.10 -12.35
N HIS A 75 -3.30 -12.20 -13.08
CA HIS A 75 -3.64 -12.24 -14.51
C HIS A 75 -5.01 -12.84 -14.86
N PHE A 76 -5.68 -13.52 -13.91
CA PHE A 76 -6.92 -14.25 -14.20
C PHE A 76 -8.05 -13.99 -13.20
N GLN A 77 -7.73 -13.42 -12.04
CA GLN A 77 -8.70 -13.16 -11.00
C GLN A 77 -9.64 -12.03 -11.42
N ASN A 78 -10.91 -12.15 -11.02
CA ASN A 78 -11.90 -11.13 -11.31
C ASN A 78 -11.57 -9.80 -10.62
N GLN A 79 -11.75 -8.69 -11.35
CA GLN A 79 -11.42 -7.34 -10.89
C GLN A 79 -12.07 -6.99 -9.55
N SER A 80 -13.33 -7.39 -9.30
CA SER A 80 -14.01 -7.08 -8.03
C SER A 80 -13.31 -7.74 -6.83
N VAL A 81 -12.85 -8.98 -6.99
CA VAL A 81 -12.12 -9.72 -5.96
C VAL A 81 -10.74 -9.10 -5.77
N THR A 82 -10.03 -8.82 -6.88
CA THR A 82 -8.72 -8.15 -6.85
C THR A 82 -8.79 -6.82 -6.12
N ASN A 83 -9.73 -5.95 -6.46
CA ASN A 83 -9.92 -4.66 -5.79
C ASN A 83 -10.13 -4.85 -4.29
N LYS A 84 -11.03 -5.76 -3.90
CA LYS A 84 -11.33 -5.98 -2.47
C LYS A 84 -10.12 -6.53 -1.71
N LEU A 85 -9.33 -7.43 -2.30
CA LEU A 85 -8.09 -7.93 -1.70
C LEU A 85 -7.02 -6.83 -1.61
N SER A 86 -6.88 -6.00 -2.64
CA SER A 86 -5.95 -4.86 -2.64
C SER A 86 -6.29 -3.87 -1.53
N SER A 87 -7.56 -3.47 -1.40
CA SER A 87 -8.01 -2.61 -0.29
C SER A 87 -7.80 -3.27 1.08
N SER A 88 -8.00 -4.59 1.19
CA SER A 88 -7.77 -5.33 2.44
C SER A 88 -6.30 -5.33 2.85
N LEU A 89 -5.39 -5.57 1.89
CA LEU A 89 -3.95 -5.56 2.14
C LEU A 89 -3.46 -4.15 2.49
N ALA A 90 -3.93 -3.15 1.76
CA ALA A 90 -3.64 -1.75 2.03
C ALA A 90 -4.08 -1.34 3.44
N LEU A 91 -5.33 -1.62 3.81
CA LEU A 91 -5.86 -1.31 5.13
C LEU A 91 -5.09 -2.04 6.24
N PHE A 92 -4.76 -3.31 6.03
CA PHE A 92 -3.94 -4.09 6.97
C PHE A 92 -2.54 -3.51 7.15
N ALA A 93 -1.85 -3.19 6.05
CA ALA A 93 -0.53 -2.56 6.08
C ALA A 93 -0.54 -1.23 6.86
N LEU A 94 -1.59 -0.41 6.69
CA LEU A 94 -1.76 0.83 7.46
C LEU A 94 -1.91 0.59 8.96
N TYR A 95 -2.62 -0.47 9.38
CA TYR A 95 -2.74 -0.83 10.81
C TYR A 95 -1.46 -1.45 11.39
N CYS A 96 -0.62 -2.06 10.55
CA CYS A 96 0.66 -2.62 10.98
C CYS A 96 1.76 -1.56 11.16
N LEU A 97 1.59 -0.36 10.59
CA LEU A 97 2.54 0.73 10.77
C LEU A 97 2.42 1.36 12.17
N PRO A 98 3.54 1.71 12.82
CA PRO A 98 4.94 1.47 12.41
C PRO A 98 5.54 0.14 12.91
N ASP A 99 4.87 -0.57 13.82
CA ASP A 99 5.52 -1.53 14.71
C ASP A 99 5.53 -2.98 14.19
N VAL A 100 4.48 -3.42 13.50
CA VAL A 100 4.29 -4.82 13.08
C VAL A 100 4.82 -5.06 11.66
N TRP A 101 4.61 -4.09 10.77
CA TRP A 101 5.14 -4.11 9.42
C TRP A 101 5.73 -2.73 9.12
N PRO A 102 7.04 -2.54 9.38
CA PRO A 102 7.65 -1.21 9.33
C PRO A 102 7.75 -0.62 7.92
N GLU A 103 8.06 -1.44 6.92
CA GLU A 103 8.38 -0.99 5.55
C GLU A 103 7.51 -1.69 4.48
N PRO A 104 6.16 -1.55 4.53
CA PRO A 104 5.27 -2.28 3.65
C PRO A 104 5.44 -1.94 2.17
N VAL A 105 5.71 -0.68 1.85
CA VAL A 105 5.91 -0.27 0.44
C VAL A 105 7.20 -0.85 -0.14
N GLN A 106 8.29 -0.85 0.63
CA GLN A 106 9.56 -1.39 0.16
C GLN A 106 9.47 -2.91 -0.04
N ASP A 107 8.89 -3.63 0.93
CA ASP A 107 8.65 -5.08 0.84
C ASP A 107 7.81 -5.44 -0.39
N LEU A 108 6.71 -4.73 -0.62
CA LEU A 108 5.83 -4.97 -1.76
C LEU A 108 6.51 -4.61 -3.09
N THR A 109 7.31 -3.54 -3.12
CA THR A 109 8.07 -3.14 -4.32
C THR A 109 9.10 -4.21 -4.69
N GLY A 110 9.81 -4.77 -3.71
CA GLY A 110 10.73 -5.87 -3.93
C GLY A 110 10.02 -7.14 -4.39
N LEU A 111 8.87 -7.46 -3.79
CA LEU A 111 8.11 -8.67 -4.11
C LEU A 111 7.47 -8.62 -5.51
N TRP A 112 6.93 -7.47 -5.90
CA TRP A 112 6.18 -7.29 -7.15
C TRP A 112 6.93 -6.47 -8.20
N ALA A 113 8.27 -6.43 -8.14
CA ALA A 113 9.08 -5.81 -9.18
C ALA A 113 8.77 -6.36 -10.59
N GLY A 114 8.41 -7.65 -10.68
CA GLY A 114 7.97 -8.29 -11.93
C GLY A 114 6.48 -8.12 -12.28
N GLN A 115 5.70 -7.45 -11.43
CA GLN A 115 4.25 -7.22 -11.60
C GLN A 115 3.88 -5.77 -11.24
N PRO A 116 4.40 -4.76 -11.96
CA PRO A 116 4.28 -3.35 -11.57
C PRO A 116 2.85 -2.82 -11.58
N GLU A 117 1.95 -3.36 -12.41
CA GLU A 117 0.54 -2.97 -12.41
C GLU A 117 -0.18 -3.39 -11.11
N LEU A 118 0.13 -4.59 -10.60
CA LEU A 118 -0.39 -5.07 -9.32
C LEU A 118 0.16 -4.22 -8.16
N LEU A 119 1.46 -3.91 -8.20
CA LEU A 119 2.11 -3.05 -7.22
C LEU A 119 1.43 -1.68 -7.15
N LEU A 120 1.33 -0.98 -8.28
CA LEU A 120 0.73 0.35 -8.36
C LEU A 120 -0.72 0.36 -7.86
N ARG A 121 -1.48 -0.69 -8.16
CA ARG A 121 -2.84 -0.85 -7.64
C ARG A 121 -2.88 -0.89 -6.12
N VAL A 122 -2.05 -1.71 -5.48
CA VAL A 122 -2.01 -1.78 -4.01
C VAL A 122 -1.47 -0.49 -3.38
N LEU A 123 -0.50 0.17 -4.03
CA LEU A 123 0.02 1.46 -3.59
C LEU A 123 -1.04 2.59 -3.68
N ALA A 124 -1.90 2.57 -4.70
CA ALA A 124 -3.03 3.49 -4.80
C ALA A 124 -4.04 3.25 -3.67
N GLU A 125 -4.39 1.98 -3.40
CA GLU A 125 -5.29 1.60 -2.31
C GLU A 125 -4.73 1.98 -0.93
N LEU A 126 -3.41 1.93 -0.71
CA LEU A 126 -2.78 2.42 0.53
C LEU A 126 -3.10 3.90 0.81
N ALA A 127 -3.04 4.74 -0.22
CA ALA A 127 -3.41 6.14 -0.08
C ALA A 127 -4.92 6.33 0.09
N ALA A 128 -5.73 5.59 -0.67
CA ALA A 128 -7.19 5.67 -0.59
C ALA A 128 -7.72 5.25 0.80
N GLU A 129 -7.24 4.13 1.33
CA GLU A 129 -7.69 3.54 2.60
C GLU A 129 -7.27 4.36 3.84
N PHE A 130 -6.29 5.26 3.72
CA PHE A 130 -5.89 6.15 4.82
C PHE A 130 -7.07 6.96 5.41
N HIS A 131 -8.06 7.28 4.59
CA HIS A 131 -9.27 7.99 5.03
C HIS A 131 -10.23 7.09 5.82
N HIS A 132 -10.15 5.77 5.64
CA HIS A 132 -11.03 4.77 6.25
C HIS A 132 -10.46 4.13 7.52
N VAL A 133 -9.17 4.36 7.81
CA VAL A 133 -8.51 3.90 9.02
C VAL A 133 -9.23 4.41 10.27
N GLN A 134 -9.68 3.48 11.12
CA GLN A 134 -10.35 3.75 12.38
C GLN A 134 -9.37 3.54 13.53
N MET A 135 -8.51 4.53 13.78
CA MET A 135 -7.58 4.53 14.91
C MET A 135 -7.61 5.88 15.66
N PRO A 136 -7.21 5.91 16.95
CA PRO A 136 -7.14 7.15 17.71
C PRO A 136 -6.29 8.21 17.01
N LEU A 137 -6.66 9.49 17.11
CA LEU A 137 -5.98 10.60 16.41
C LEU A 137 -4.46 10.61 16.61
N LYS A 138 -3.96 10.21 17.78
CA LYS A 138 -2.51 10.09 18.03
C LYS A 138 -1.86 9.03 17.15
N GLN A 139 -2.44 7.83 17.06
CA GLN A 139 -1.95 6.76 16.22
C GLN A 139 -2.16 7.07 14.75
N ARG A 140 -3.29 7.70 14.40
CA ARG A 140 -3.53 8.21 13.03
C ARG A 140 -2.48 9.24 12.64
N ASN A 141 -2.09 10.11 13.55
CA ASN A 141 -1.02 11.07 13.33
C ASN A 141 0.36 10.40 13.28
N LEU A 142 0.56 9.24 13.92
CA LEU A 142 1.78 8.43 13.76
C LEU A 142 1.81 7.77 12.39
N VAL A 143 0.73 7.12 11.95
CA VAL A 143 0.61 6.56 10.58
C VAL A 143 0.74 7.67 9.56
N LYS A 144 0.06 8.80 9.77
CA LYS A 144 0.23 10.02 8.97
C LYS A 144 1.69 10.47 8.99
N SER A 145 2.34 10.56 10.14
CA SER A 145 3.76 10.98 10.22
C SER A 145 4.69 9.97 9.55
N SER A 146 4.39 8.67 9.61
CA SER A 146 5.09 7.61 8.89
C SER A 146 4.88 7.72 7.38
N LEU A 147 3.71 8.19 6.95
CA LEU A 147 3.44 8.51 5.54
C LEU A 147 3.98 9.89 5.11
N HIS A 148 4.13 10.85 6.03
CA HIS A 148 4.41 12.28 5.78
C HIS A 148 5.81 12.80 6.13
N ARG A 149 6.64 12.11 6.89
CA ARG A 149 7.96 12.62 7.32
C ARG A 149 8.96 12.67 6.16
N MET A 150 8.86 13.71 5.34
CA MET A 150 9.95 14.33 4.59
C MET A 150 9.53 15.76 4.23
N ASP A 151 9.95 16.71 5.04
CA ASP A 151 10.13 18.12 4.64
C ASP A 151 11.36 18.60 5.40
N THR A 152 12.47 18.73 4.66
CA THR A 152 13.60 19.67 4.79
C THR A 152 14.89 19.01 4.32
N VAL A 153 15.11 19.01 3.00
CA VAL A 153 16.44 19.29 2.46
C VAL A 153 16.28 20.58 1.65
N SER A 154 16.46 21.70 2.32
CA SER A 154 16.86 22.93 1.65
C SER A 154 18.25 22.69 1.07
N LEU A 155 18.36 22.71 -0.25
CA LEU A 155 19.63 22.81 -0.98
C LEU A 155 20.43 23.98 -0.38
N PRO A 156 21.65 23.76 0.15
CA PRO A 156 22.63 24.82 0.12
C PRO A 156 23.06 25.00 -1.32
N SER A 157 22.82 26.19 -1.85
CA SER A 157 23.72 26.77 -2.85
C SER A 157 25.15 26.61 -2.35
N ASP A 158 26.03 26.17 -3.24
CA ASP A 158 27.49 26.08 -3.14
C ASP A 158 28.04 24.67 -2.86
N PHE A 159 28.60 24.11 -3.94
CA PHE A 159 29.57 23.03 -3.92
C PHE A 159 30.83 23.54 -3.21
N GLU A 160 31.31 22.83 -2.19
CA GLU A 160 32.74 22.53 -2.10
C GLU A 160 33.03 21.35 -1.16
N SER A 161 33.99 20.58 -1.62
CA SER A 161 34.68 19.45 -1.01
C SER A 161 34.97 19.61 0.49
N ASP A 162 34.57 18.62 1.29
CA ASP A 162 35.61 17.89 2.03
C ASP A 162 35.20 16.48 2.46
N SER A 163 36.20 15.60 2.36
CA SER A 163 36.14 14.17 2.61
C SER A 163 36.07 13.91 4.12
N SER A 164 34.86 13.82 4.68
CA SER A 164 34.63 13.07 5.96
C SER A 164 33.16 12.93 6.40
N LEU A 165 32.18 13.55 5.72
CA LEU A 165 30.77 13.48 6.16
C LEU A 165 29.94 12.32 5.60
N VAL A 166 30.47 11.56 4.63
CA VAL A 166 29.76 10.37 4.09
C VAL A 166 29.75 9.21 5.09
N GLN A 167 30.62 9.22 6.10
CA GLN A 167 30.71 8.15 7.11
C GLN A 167 29.88 8.38 8.38
N LEU A 168 29.08 9.45 8.44
CA LEU A 168 28.17 9.72 9.57
C LEU A 168 26.68 9.58 9.23
N ILE A 169 26.37 9.11 8.01
CA ILE A 169 24.99 8.93 7.52
C ILE A 169 24.40 7.57 7.94
N ASP A 170 25.14 6.71 8.64
CA ASP A 170 24.78 5.29 8.78
C ASP A 170 24.13 4.84 10.11
N ARG A 171 23.73 5.71 11.05
CA ARG A 171 23.28 5.19 12.38
C ARG A 171 22.09 5.84 13.09
N SER A 172 21.26 6.67 12.46
CA SER A 172 20.12 7.26 13.19
C SER A 172 18.92 7.68 12.33
N PHE A 173 18.61 6.94 11.27
CA PHE A 173 17.45 7.25 10.42
C PHE A 173 16.30 6.27 10.69
N PRO A 174 15.11 6.74 11.12
CA PRO A 174 13.96 5.88 11.30
C PRO A 174 13.44 5.36 9.95
N PRO A 175 12.77 4.19 9.91
CA PRO A 175 12.46 3.38 8.71
C PRO A 175 11.48 4.02 7.68
N PHE A 176 11.19 5.32 7.74
CA PHE A 176 10.14 5.97 6.94
C PHE A 176 10.64 6.90 5.83
N VAL A 177 11.97 7.02 5.67
CA VAL A 177 12.59 7.82 4.60
C VAL A 177 12.53 7.10 3.23
N HIS A 178 12.39 5.78 3.21
CA HIS A 178 12.42 4.97 1.99
C HIS A 178 11.05 4.92 1.27
N VAL A 179 9.98 4.62 2.00
CA VAL A 179 8.64 4.33 1.46
C VAL A 179 8.08 5.34 0.43
N ARG A 180 8.15 6.65 0.68
CA ARG A 180 7.58 7.67 -0.25
C ARG A 180 8.43 7.86 -1.51
N ARG A 181 9.75 7.83 -1.35
CA ARG A 181 10.69 7.88 -2.46
C ARG A 181 10.49 6.63 -3.33
N ASP A 182 10.32 5.47 -2.71
CA ASP A 182 10.05 4.22 -3.41
C ASP A 182 8.77 4.29 -4.28
N VAL A 183 7.68 4.91 -3.79
CA VAL A 183 6.47 5.09 -4.62
C VAL A 183 6.70 6.05 -5.79
N MET A 184 7.33 7.20 -5.55
CA MET A 184 7.62 8.18 -6.60
C MET A 184 8.58 7.62 -7.65
N ASP A 185 9.62 6.90 -7.22
CA ASP A 185 10.62 6.26 -8.08
C ASP A 185 9.97 5.19 -8.96
N VAL A 186 9.06 4.37 -8.40
CA VAL A 186 8.29 3.38 -9.17
C VAL A 186 7.39 4.06 -10.22
N ILE A 187 6.68 5.13 -9.84
CA ILE A 187 5.82 5.88 -10.76
C ILE A 187 6.64 6.55 -11.86
N GLU A 188 7.76 7.20 -11.51
CA GLU A 188 8.67 7.84 -12.46
C GLU A 188 9.20 6.83 -13.47
N LEU A 189 9.70 5.68 -13.00
CA LEU A 189 10.21 4.60 -13.84
C LEU A 189 9.14 4.13 -14.83
N VAL A 190 7.90 3.95 -14.38
CA VAL A 190 6.80 3.50 -15.23
C VAL A 190 6.41 4.56 -16.26
N LEU A 191 6.28 5.83 -15.85
CA LEU A 191 5.83 6.91 -16.74
C LEU A 191 6.89 7.30 -17.78
N LEU A 192 8.18 7.15 -17.46
CA LEU A 192 9.28 7.38 -18.39
C LEU A 192 9.58 6.18 -19.29
N SER A 193 9.06 5.00 -18.97
CA SER A 193 9.24 3.81 -19.79
C SER A 193 8.46 3.91 -21.10
N GLY A 194 9.19 3.87 -22.22
CA GLY A 194 8.61 3.84 -23.57
C GLY A 194 7.82 2.56 -23.85
N ASP A 195 8.21 1.45 -23.21
CA ASP A 195 7.62 0.12 -23.41
C ASP A 195 6.46 -0.18 -22.44
N ALA A 196 6.15 0.74 -21.51
CA ALA A 196 5.04 0.56 -20.59
C ALA A 196 3.70 0.58 -21.35
N SER A 197 2.86 -0.42 -21.08
CA SER A 197 1.53 -0.50 -21.67
C SER A 197 0.66 0.70 -21.25
N PRO A 198 -0.36 1.08 -22.05
CA PRO A 198 -1.30 2.13 -21.65
C PRO A 198 -2.00 1.83 -20.32
N SER A 199 -2.32 0.56 -20.04
CA SER A 199 -2.92 0.15 -18.77
C SER A 199 -2.00 0.44 -17.58
N LEU A 200 -0.70 0.15 -17.73
CA LEU A 200 0.30 0.36 -16.70
C LEU A 200 0.56 1.85 -16.45
N LYS A 201 0.58 2.67 -17.52
CA LYS A 201 0.67 4.14 -17.38
C LYS A 201 -0.55 4.72 -16.69
N ASN A 202 -1.75 4.24 -17.01
CA ASN A 202 -2.98 4.66 -16.33
C ASN A 202 -2.97 4.28 -14.84
N ALA A 203 -2.52 3.07 -14.49
CA ALA A 203 -2.38 2.66 -13.09
C ALA A 203 -1.38 3.56 -12.32
N ALA A 204 -0.32 4.02 -12.98
CA ALA A 204 0.62 4.97 -12.38
C ALA A 204 -0.04 6.34 -12.14
N ILE A 205 -0.84 6.84 -13.08
CA ILE A 205 -1.58 8.10 -12.94
C ILE A 205 -2.61 8.00 -11.82
N GLU A 206 -3.42 6.93 -11.77
CA GLU A 206 -4.38 6.69 -10.69
C GLU A 206 -3.69 6.65 -9.32
N CYS A 207 -2.51 6.03 -9.25
CA CYS A 207 -1.70 6.04 -8.03
C CYS A 207 -1.30 7.47 -7.64
N VAL A 208 -0.79 8.30 -8.56
CA VAL A 208 -0.49 9.71 -8.30
C VAL A 208 -1.72 10.44 -7.74
N GLU A 209 -2.90 10.24 -8.34
CA GLU A 209 -4.13 10.91 -7.90
C GLU A 209 -4.51 10.55 -6.47
N GLU A 210 -4.48 9.28 -6.09
CA GLU A 210 -4.81 8.86 -4.72
C GLU A 210 -3.82 9.41 -3.70
N TRP A 211 -2.53 9.40 -4.04
CA TRP A 211 -1.50 9.94 -3.16
C TRP A 211 -1.65 11.45 -2.98
N LEU A 212 -2.02 12.20 -4.02
CA LEU A 212 -2.27 13.64 -3.91
C LEU A 212 -3.50 14.00 -3.05
N ARG A 213 -4.45 13.07 -2.88
CA ARG A 213 -5.62 13.27 -2.00
C ARG A 213 -5.29 13.15 -0.52
N LEU A 214 -4.11 12.66 -0.15
CA LEU A 214 -3.72 12.55 1.25
C LEU A 214 -3.58 13.94 1.91
N PRO A 215 -4.11 14.14 3.12
CA PRO A 215 -4.08 15.44 3.79
C PRO A 215 -2.65 15.79 4.19
N SER A 216 -2.18 17.00 3.88
CA SER A 216 -0.79 17.46 4.11
C SER A 216 0.25 16.97 3.08
N MET A 217 -0.19 16.63 1.86
CA MET A 217 0.73 16.40 0.74
C MET A 217 1.20 17.72 0.14
N GLY A 218 2.52 17.91 0.11
CA GLY A 218 3.14 19.06 -0.52
C GLY A 218 3.21 18.88 -2.03
N LEU A 219 2.44 19.68 -2.79
CA LEU A 219 2.46 19.68 -4.26
C LEU A 219 3.87 19.89 -4.84
N LEU A 220 4.72 20.68 -4.16
CA LEU A 220 6.10 20.92 -4.58
C LEU A 220 6.94 19.64 -4.62
N GLN A 221 6.68 18.69 -3.73
CA GLN A 221 7.42 17.43 -3.71
C GLN A 221 7.04 16.51 -4.88
N TRP A 222 5.79 16.61 -5.34
CA TRP A 222 5.29 15.85 -6.50
C TRP A 222 5.55 16.55 -7.83
N GLN A 223 6.17 17.73 -7.81
CA GLN A 223 6.45 18.51 -9.01
C GLN A 223 7.19 17.72 -10.11
N PRO A 224 8.21 16.88 -9.82
CA PRO A 224 8.87 16.09 -10.86
C PRO A 224 7.91 15.14 -11.58
N ILE A 225 7.12 14.37 -10.82
CA ILE A 225 6.14 13.43 -11.35
C ILE A 225 5.02 14.16 -12.12
N LEU A 226 4.50 15.26 -11.56
CA LEU A 226 3.47 16.06 -12.21
C LEU A 226 3.92 16.65 -13.54
N LYS A 227 5.19 17.07 -13.64
CA LYS A 227 5.77 17.51 -14.92
C LYS A 227 5.75 16.39 -15.95
N ILE A 228 6.10 15.17 -15.57
CA ILE A 228 6.10 14.01 -16.48
C ILE A 228 4.66 13.71 -16.94
N VAL A 229 3.71 13.63 -16.01
CA VAL A 229 2.29 13.36 -16.32
C VAL A 229 1.73 14.41 -17.29
N LEU A 230 1.93 15.70 -16.99
CA LEU A 230 1.43 16.79 -17.84
C LEU A 230 2.12 16.83 -19.20
N THR A 231 3.42 16.55 -19.26
CA THR A 231 4.16 16.51 -20.54
C THR A 231 3.68 15.37 -21.42
N ASN A 232 3.46 14.18 -20.84
CA ASN A 232 2.91 13.03 -21.57
C ASN A 232 1.50 13.34 -22.08
N ALA A 233 0.64 13.91 -21.24
CA ALA A 233 -0.72 14.30 -21.64
C ALA A 233 -0.75 15.35 -22.77
N LEU A 234 0.24 16.26 -22.81
CA LEU A 234 0.37 17.24 -23.90
C LEU A 234 0.89 16.62 -25.20
N ASN A 235 1.69 15.57 -25.13
CA ASN A 235 2.21 14.86 -26.31
C ASN A 235 1.17 13.91 -26.93
N ASP A 236 0.15 13.53 -26.16
CA ASP A 236 -0.97 12.68 -26.62
C ASP A 236 -2.12 13.48 -27.28
N LEU A 237 -2.03 14.83 -27.30
CA LEU A 237 -2.97 15.76 -27.96
C LEU A 237 -2.52 16.12 -29.38
#